data_AF-A0A165SC26-F1
#
_entry.id   AF-A0A165SC26-F1
#
_cell.length_a   1.000
_cell.length_b   1.000
_cell.length_c   1.000
_cell.angle_alpha   90.00
_cell.angle_beta   90.00
_cell.angle_gamma   90.00
#
_symmetry.space_group_name_H-M   'P 1'
#
loop_
_entity.id
_entity.type
_entity.pdbx_description
1 polymer ?
#
loop_
_entity_poly.entity_id
_entity_poly.type
_entity_poly.pdbx_seq_one_letter_code
_entity_poly.pdbx_strand_id
1 'polypeptide(L)'
;MKRNNRSPYRSRGMTLLEVLVALAIFATAAISVIRAVTQHINTLSYLEEKTFAAMVVDNQMALVMLHPEKLKKTQGTQELAGREWFWKVTPIDTADNMLKAFDVSVATSKKASPVVTVRSYVVN
;
A
#
# COMPACT_ATOMS: atom_id res chain seq x y z
N MET A 1 -68.43 -30.17 -24.60
CA MET A 1 -67.47 -29.55 -23.65
C MET A 1 -66.22 -30.43 -23.55
N LYS A 2 -65.05 -29.97 -24.04
CA LYS A 2 -63.78 -30.71 -23.95
C LYS A 2 -63.08 -30.40 -22.63
N ARG A 3 -62.88 -31.40 -21.77
CA ARG A 3 -62.05 -31.29 -20.55
C ARG A 3 -60.58 -31.28 -20.96
N ASN A 4 -59.92 -30.15 -20.73
CA ASN A 4 -58.50 -29.95 -21.06
C ASN A 4 -57.64 -30.49 -19.91
N ASN A 5 -57.08 -31.69 -20.09
CA ASN A 5 -56.29 -32.38 -19.07
C ASN A 5 -54.84 -31.87 -19.12
N ARG A 6 -54.51 -30.83 -18.36
CA ARG A 6 -53.12 -30.36 -18.23
C ARG A 6 -52.37 -31.30 -17.28
N SER A 7 -51.41 -32.04 -17.82
CA SER A 7 -50.49 -32.87 -17.03
C SER A 7 -49.70 -31.98 -16.06
N PRO A 8 -49.67 -32.28 -14.75
CA PRO A 8 -48.83 -31.54 -13.82
C PRO A 8 -47.37 -31.89 -14.10
N TYR A 9 -46.58 -30.88 -14.47
CA TYR A 9 -45.12 -31.02 -14.53
C TYR A 9 -44.63 -31.53 -13.17
N ARG A 10 -44.09 -32.75 -13.14
CA ARG A 10 -43.43 -33.29 -11.95
C ARG A 10 -42.14 -32.50 -11.71
N SER A 11 -42.13 -31.62 -10.70
CA SER A 11 -40.90 -31.03 -10.17
C SER A 11 -40.01 -32.16 -9.65
N ARG A 12 -38.88 -32.41 -10.29
CA ARG A 12 -37.82 -33.28 -9.78
C ARG A 12 -37.07 -32.51 -8.70
N GLY A 13 -36.91 -33.10 -7.52
CA GLY A 13 -36.06 -32.56 -6.45
C GLY A 13 -34.58 -32.69 -6.82
N MET A 14 -33.74 -31.90 -6.15
CA MET A 14 -32.29 -31.92 -6.34
C MET A 14 -31.68 -33.20 -5.74
N THR A 15 -30.76 -33.83 -6.45
CA THR A 15 -30.05 -35.03 -5.97
C THR A 15 -28.93 -34.65 -5.00
N LEU A 16 -28.50 -35.61 -4.17
CA LEU A 16 -27.33 -35.42 -3.29
C LEU A 16 -26.07 -35.05 -4.09
N LEU A 17 -25.90 -35.65 -5.27
CA LEU A 17 -24.73 -35.38 -6.13
C LEU A 17 -24.71 -33.94 -6.64
N GLU A 18 -25.87 -33.39 -7.03
CA GLU A 18 -25.97 -31.98 -7.45
C GLU A 18 -25.64 -31.02 -6.31
N VAL A 19 -26.12 -31.29 -5.08
CA VAL A 19 -25.80 -30.46 -3.91
C VAL A 19 -24.30 -30.52 -3.60
N LEU A 20 -23.69 -31.70 -3.66
CA LEU A 20 -22.24 -31.86 -3.44
C LEU A 20 -21.42 -31.13 -4.50
N VAL A 21 -21.80 -31.24 -5.78
CA VAL A 21 -21.13 -30.52 -6.88
C VAL A 21 -21.33 -29.02 -6.74
N ALA A 22 -22.53 -28.56 -6.43
CA ALA A 22 -22.82 -27.15 -6.20
C ALA A 22 -22.00 -26.57 -5.05
N LEU A 23 -21.87 -27.31 -3.94
CA LEU A 23 -21.03 -26.92 -2.81
C LEU A 23 -19.55 -26.90 -3.19
N ALA A 24 -19.07 -27.85 -3.99
CA ALA A 24 -17.68 -27.85 -4.47
C ALA A 24 -17.38 -26.61 -5.34
N ILE A 25 -18.27 -26.28 -6.29
CA ILE A 25 -18.15 -25.08 -7.12
C ILE A 25 -18.23 -23.83 -6.26
N PHE A 26 -19.18 -23.76 -5.33
CA PHE A 26 -19.33 -22.64 -4.42
C PHE A 26 -18.08 -22.44 -3.54
N ALA A 27 -17.54 -23.51 -2.97
CA ALA A 27 -16.35 -23.47 -2.14
C ALA A 27 -15.14 -22.92 -2.91
N THR A 28 -14.92 -23.38 -4.15
CA THR A 28 -13.82 -22.87 -5.00
C THR A 28 -13.99 -21.39 -5.37
N ALA A 29 -15.21 -20.97 -5.67
CA ALA A 29 -15.51 -19.56 -5.91
C ALA A 29 -15.26 -18.70 -4.65
N ALA A 30 -15.71 -19.17 -3.49
CA ALA A 30 -15.52 -18.48 -2.21
C ALA A 30 -14.03 -18.30 -1.87
N ILE A 31 -13.19 -19.32 -2.08
CA ILE A 31 -11.73 -19.23 -1.89
C ILE A 31 -11.13 -18.14 -2.79
N SER A 32 -11.56 -18.08 -4.05
CA SER A 32 -11.07 -17.07 -5.00
C SER A 32 -11.41 -15.65 -4.54
N VAL A 33 -12.64 -15.44 -4.05
CA VAL A 33 -13.08 -14.15 -3.52
C VAL A 33 -12.27 -13.76 -2.28
N ILE A 34 -12.08 -14.69 -1.33
CA ILE A 34 -11.27 -14.43 -0.12
C ILE A 34 -9.86 -14.00 -0.51
N ARG A 35 -9.21 -14.72 -1.44
CA ARG A 35 -7.87 -14.36 -1.91
C ARG A 35 -7.83 -12.97 -2.53
N ALA A 36 -8.83 -12.62 -3.34
CA ALA A 36 -8.92 -11.29 -3.95
C ALA A 36 -9.05 -10.20 -2.88
N VAL A 37 -9.90 -10.41 -1.87
CA VAL A 37 -10.08 -9.47 -0.75
C VAL A 37 -8.79 -9.33 0.07
N THR A 38 -8.13 -10.44 0.42
CA THR A 38 -6.86 -10.40 1.15
C THR A 38 -5.79 -9.65 0.35
N GLN A 39 -5.69 -9.90 -0.95
CA GLN A 39 -4.75 -9.18 -1.81
C GLN A 39 -5.06 -7.68 -1.87
N HIS A 40 -6.34 -7.31 -1.90
CA HIS A 40 -6.75 -5.92 -1.88
C HIS A 40 -6.36 -5.22 -0.57
N ILE A 41 -6.59 -5.86 0.58
CA ILE A 41 -6.19 -5.34 1.90
C ILE A 41 -4.67 -5.14 1.96
N ASN A 42 -3.89 -6.13 1.56
CA ASN A 42 -2.42 -6.03 1.55
C ASN A 42 -1.92 -4.89 0.67
N THR A 43 -2.55 -4.70 -0.49
CA THR A 43 -2.22 -3.60 -1.41
C THR A 43 -2.52 -2.26 -0.78
N LEU A 44 -3.68 -2.14 -0.11
CA LEU A 44 -4.07 -0.90 0.56
C LEU A 44 -3.10 -0.54 1.69
N SER A 45 -2.77 -1.49 2.56
CA SER A 45 -1.80 -1.25 3.64
C SER A 45 -0.42 -0.84 3.12
N TYR A 46 0.01 -1.40 1.99
CA TYR A 46 1.26 -0.99 1.35
C TYR A 46 1.20 0.43 0.78
N LEU A 47 0.08 0.81 0.16
CA LEU A 47 -0.13 2.16 -0.36
C LEU A 47 -0.18 3.18 0.79
N GLU A 48 -0.91 2.90 1.86
CA GLU A 48 -0.95 3.74 3.07
C GLU A 48 0.44 3.97 3.65
N GLU A 49 1.25 2.91 3.78
CA GLU A 49 2.62 3.02 4.27
C GLU A 49 3.47 3.93 3.38
N LYS A 50 3.39 3.78 2.06
CA LYS A 50 4.10 4.64 1.12
C LYS A 50 3.64 6.09 1.16
N THR A 51 2.32 6.33 1.22
CA THR A 51 1.76 7.67 1.26
C THR A 51 2.20 8.41 2.51
N PHE A 52 2.09 7.78 3.69
CA PHE A 52 2.51 8.42 4.93
C PHE A 52 4.03 8.58 5.02
N ALA A 53 4.82 7.61 4.53
CA ALA A 53 6.27 7.78 4.42
C ALA A 53 6.64 8.97 3.51
N ALA A 54 5.96 9.12 2.37
CA ALA A 54 6.16 10.25 1.45
C ALA A 54 5.81 11.59 2.11
N MET A 55 4.70 11.67 2.86
CA MET A 55 4.36 12.89 3.62
C MET A 55 5.43 13.25 4.66
N VAL A 56 6.03 12.26 5.34
CA VAL A 56 7.17 12.49 6.24
C VAL A 56 8.38 13.00 5.45
N VAL A 57 8.70 12.40 4.30
CA VAL A 57 9.77 12.89 3.40
C VAL A 57 9.52 14.35 3.02
N ASP A 58 8.32 14.69 2.58
CA ASP A 58 7.96 16.05 2.16
C ASP A 58 8.13 17.06 3.30
N ASN A 59 7.67 16.71 4.50
CA ASN A 59 7.87 17.54 5.69
C ASN A 59 9.36 17.78 5.99
N GLN A 60 10.17 16.72 5.99
CA GLN A 60 11.60 16.84 6.28
C GLN A 60 12.35 17.58 5.17
N MET A 61 11.97 17.37 3.90
CA MET A 61 12.52 18.11 2.77
C MET A 61 12.19 19.60 2.90
N ALA A 62 10.96 19.95 3.25
CA ALA A 62 10.56 21.34 3.48
C ALA A 62 11.40 21.99 4.60
N LEU A 63 11.67 21.26 5.70
CA LEU A 63 12.54 21.75 6.78
C LEU A 63 13.98 22.00 6.33
N VAL A 64 14.54 21.14 5.47
CA VAL A 64 15.88 21.36 4.89
C VAL A 64 15.87 22.57 3.96
N MET A 65 14.83 22.71 3.14
CA MET A 65 14.67 23.82 2.19
C MET A 65 14.50 25.19 2.85
N LEU A 66 14.05 25.25 4.11
CA LEU A 66 13.99 26.50 4.87
C LEU A 66 15.38 27.07 5.21
N HIS A 67 16.37 26.18 5.42
CA HIS A 67 17.74 26.54 5.82
C HIS A 67 18.78 25.69 5.07
N PRO A 68 18.86 25.80 3.73
CA PRO A 68 19.75 24.97 2.91
C PRO A 68 21.24 25.20 3.23
N GLU A 69 21.60 26.37 3.75
CA GLU A 69 22.94 26.71 4.19
C GLU A 69 23.42 25.86 5.37
N LYS A 70 22.49 25.28 6.15
CA LYS A 70 22.76 24.41 7.30
C LYS A 70 22.68 22.92 6.95
N LEU A 71 22.65 22.59 5.65
CA LEU A 71 22.55 21.21 5.19
C LEU A 71 23.68 20.37 5.78
N LYS A 72 23.29 19.34 6.55
CA LYS A 72 24.19 18.39 7.18
C LYS A 72 23.49 17.05 7.32
N LYS A 73 24.26 16.00 7.60
CA LYS A 73 23.69 14.69 7.92
C LYS A 73 22.91 14.78 9.23
N THR A 74 21.61 14.54 9.17
CA THR A 74 20.72 14.53 10.35
C THR A 74 19.77 13.34 10.27
N GLN A 75 19.25 12.92 11.41
CA GLN A 75 18.23 11.88 11.51
C GLN A 75 17.38 12.14 12.74
N GLY A 76 16.18 11.59 12.75
CA GLY A 76 15.25 11.74 13.86
C GLY A 76 14.03 10.86 13.68
N THR A 77 13.01 11.16 14.48
CA THR A 77 11.70 10.53 14.35
C THR A 77 10.62 11.58 14.10
N GLN A 78 9.53 11.15 13.49
CA GLN A 78 8.32 11.95 13.33
C GLN A 78 7.10 11.04 13.50
N GLU A 79 6.16 11.45 14.32
CA GLU A 79 4.87 10.77 14.41
C GLU A 79 3.93 11.28 13.31
N LEU A 80 3.34 10.36 12.55
CA LEU A 80 2.34 10.67 11.53
C LEU A 80 1.38 9.48 11.41
N ALA A 81 0.06 9.78 11.40
CA ALA A 81 -1.00 8.77 11.33
C ALA A 81 -0.90 7.69 12.44
N GLY A 82 -0.51 8.09 13.65
CA GLY A 82 -0.37 7.19 14.80
C GLY A 82 0.80 6.20 14.70
N ARG A 83 1.76 6.44 13.79
CA ARG A 83 2.98 5.65 13.65
C ARG A 83 4.21 6.55 13.81
N GLU A 84 5.22 6.06 14.51
CA GLU A 84 6.54 6.68 14.54
C GLU A 84 7.34 6.30 13.29
N TRP A 85 7.84 7.32 12.58
CA TRP A 85 8.65 7.17 11.38
C TRP A 85 10.09 7.59 11.65
N PHE A 86 11.04 6.88 11.04
CA PHE A 86 12.47 7.14 11.21
C PHE A 86 13.01 7.77 9.93
N TRP A 87 13.35 9.05 10.00
CA TRP A 87 13.82 9.80 8.85
C TRP A 87 15.33 10.09 8.95
N LYS A 88 15.97 10.26 7.80
CA LYS A 88 17.38 10.62 7.68
C LYS A 88 17.62 11.49 6.46
N VAL A 89 18.30 12.62 6.69
CA VAL A 89 18.81 13.52 5.67
C VAL A 89 20.30 13.22 5.46
N THR A 90 20.71 12.96 4.23
CA THR A 90 22.10 12.65 3.86
C THR A 90 22.54 13.57 2.74
N PRO A 91 23.47 14.51 2.98
CA PRO A 91 24.09 15.30 1.91
C PRO A 91 24.79 14.38 0.89
N ILE A 92 24.74 14.77 -0.37
CA ILE A 92 25.33 14.03 -1.49
C ILE A 92 26.29 14.96 -2.21
N ASP A 93 27.51 14.46 -2.44
CA ASP A 93 28.53 15.18 -3.18
C ASP A 93 28.09 15.36 -4.64
N THR A 94 28.23 16.60 -5.13
CA THR A 94 27.92 17.01 -6.49
C THR A 94 29.21 17.33 -7.25
N ALA A 95 29.19 17.17 -8.58
CA ALA A 95 30.37 17.40 -9.41
C ALA A 95 30.71 18.89 -9.60
N ASP A 96 29.74 19.78 -9.40
CA ASP A 96 29.87 21.23 -9.57
C ASP A 96 29.45 21.95 -8.29
N ASN A 97 30.11 23.06 -7.99
CA ASN A 97 29.95 23.86 -6.79
C ASN A 97 28.71 24.78 -6.83
N MET A 98 27.92 24.75 -7.92
CA MET A 98 26.69 25.53 -8.05
C MET A 98 25.51 24.94 -7.29
N LEU A 99 25.45 23.61 -7.11
CA LEU A 99 24.33 22.91 -6.49
C LEU A 99 24.82 21.99 -5.36
N LYS A 100 24.08 21.95 -4.25
CA LYS A 100 24.19 20.92 -3.22
C LYS A 100 23.03 19.93 -3.39
N ALA A 101 23.31 18.65 -3.26
CA ALA A 101 22.29 17.60 -3.28
C ALA A 101 22.11 16.97 -1.90
N PHE A 102 20.92 16.46 -1.61
CA PHE A 102 20.67 15.67 -0.42
C PHE A 102 19.56 14.64 -0.64
N ASP A 103 19.69 13.52 0.03
CA ASP A 103 18.68 12.47 0.10
C ASP A 103 17.92 12.57 1.42
N VAL A 104 16.60 12.56 1.35
CA VAL A 104 15.71 12.35 2.49
C VAL A 104 15.14 10.94 2.38
N SER A 105 15.38 10.11 3.39
CA SER A 105 14.92 8.73 3.44
C SER A 105 14.07 8.50 4.70
N VAL A 106 13.01 7.71 4.57
CA VAL A 106 12.07 7.39 5.66
C VAL A 106 11.88 5.89 5.75
N ALA A 107 11.99 5.35 6.96
CA ALA A 107 11.85 3.93 7.27
C ALA A 107 10.85 3.69 8.42
N THR A 108 10.35 2.46 8.52
CA THR A 108 9.45 2.02 9.60
C THR A 108 10.16 1.67 10.90
N SER A 109 11.49 1.52 10.88
CA SER A 109 12.31 1.32 12.09
C SER A 109 13.74 1.80 11.87
N LYS A 110 14.52 1.97 12.95
CA LYS A 110 15.92 2.44 12.90
C LYS A 110 16.86 1.60 12.01
N LYS A 111 16.58 0.31 11.85
CA LYS A 111 17.44 -0.65 11.11
C LYS A 111 16.81 -1.15 9.81
N ALA A 112 15.56 -0.77 9.53
CA ALA A 112 14.89 -1.18 8.31
C ALA A 112 15.43 -0.42 7.09
N SER A 113 15.30 -1.03 5.92
CA SER A 113 15.46 -0.33 4.65
C SER A 113 14.39 0.77 4.54
N PRO A 114 14.72 1.92 3.91
CA PRO A 114 13.76 2.99 3.74
C PRO A 114 12.60 2.55 2.82
N VAL A 115 11.39 2.94 3.20
CA VAL A 115 10.17 2.78 2.40
C VAL A 115 10.20 3.72 1.20
N VAL A 116 10.68 4.95 1.43
CA VAL A 116 10.81 6.01 0.41
C VAL A 116 12.13 6.73 0.63
N THR A 117 12.82 7.02 -0.48
CA THR A 117 13.97 7.93 -0.53
C THR A 117 13.76 8.90 -1.68
N VAL A 118 13.91 10.20 -1.41
CA VAL A 118 13.82 11.27 -2.41
C VAL A 118 15.11 12.07 -2.39
N ARG A 119 15.65 12.33 -3.58
CA ARG A 119 16.79 13.24 -3.78
C ARG A 119 16.28 14.62 -4.16
N SER A 120 16.85 15.65 -3.55
CA SER A 120 16.58 17.04 -3.91
C SER A 120 17.87 17.85 -4.05
N TYR A 121 17.75 19.03 -4.65
CA TYR A 121 18.86 19.92 -4.98
C TYR A 121 18.54 21.33 -4.51
N VAL A 122 19.56 22.01 -3.96
CA VAL A 122 19.50 23.42 -3.57
C VAL A 122 20.70 24.15 -4.14
N VAL A 123 20.54 25.43 -4.45
CA VAL A 123 21.65 26.29 -4.86
C VAL A 123 22.60 26.48 -3.69
N ASN A 124 23.90 26.49 -3.97
CA ASN A 124 24.95 26.60 -2.95
C ASN A 124 24.83 27.88 -2.11
#